data_AF-F8KYF8-F1
#
_entry.id   AF-F8KYF8-F1
#
_cell.length_a   1.000
_cell.length_b   1.000
_cell.length_c   1.000
_cell.angle_alpha   90.00
_cell.angle_beta   90.00
_cell.angle_gamma   90.00
#
_symmetry.space_group_name_H-M   'P 1'
#
loop_
_entity.id
_entity.type
_entity.pdbx_description
1 polymer ?
#
loop_
_entity_poly.entity_id
_entity_poly.type
_entity_poly.pdbx_seq_one_letter_code
_entity_poly.pdbx_strand_id
1 'polypeptide(L)'
;MPKKTSEEIQMQWKELILKQAQSNLSIVLWCRQNKIAVQTFYYWRNKLFPKPLLTRNAFTEIVQENDNVSSGVSLLCKGVCVLLNRNFDSSVLKACLKVLQQC
;
A
#
# COMPACT_ATOMS: atom_id res chain seq x y z
N MET A 1 40.80 -17.08 -20.29
CA MET A 1 39.33 -16.90 -20.23
C MET A 1 39.04 -15.41 -20.22
N PRO A 2 38.20 -14.87 -21.12
CA PRO A 2 37.86 -13.45 -21.11
C PRO A 2 37.14 -13.09 -19.79
N LYS A 3 37.62 -12.05 -19.11
CA LYS A 3 36.95 -11.53 -17.91
C LYS A 3 35.70 -10.78 -18.36
N LYS A 4 34.53 -11.18 -17.85
CA LYS A 4 33.29 -10.43 -18.06
C LYS A 4 33.49 -8.99 -17.61
N THR A 5 32.94 -8.04 -18.37
CA THR A 5 33.01 -6.62 -18.03
C THR A 5 32.13 -6.34 -16.80
N SER A 6 32.44 -5.25 -16.08
CA SER A 6 31.65 -4.82 -14.91
C SER A 6 30.16 -4.64 -15.25
N GLU A 7 29.87 -4.16 -16.46
CA GLU A 7 28.52 -3.92 -16.96
C GLU A 7 27.75 -5.23 -17.24
N GLU A 8 28.38 -6.20 -17.88
CA GLU A 8 27.79 -7.53 -18.13
C GLU A 8 27.41 -8.24 -16.82
N ILE A 9 28.24 -8.12 -15.79
CA ILE A 9 27.98 -8.69 -14.47
C ILE A 9 26.76 -7.99 -13.85
N GLN A 10 26.70 -6.66 -13.91
CA GLN A 10 25.55 -5.90 -13.40
C GLN A 10 24.24 -6.30 -14.10
N MET A 11 24.27 -6.44 -15.42
CA MET A 11 23.10 -6.82 -16.20
C MET A 11 22.61 -8.23 -15.84
N GLN A 12 23.52 -9.19 -15.70
CA GLN A 12 23.20 -10.55 -15.26
C GLN A 12 22.53 -10.56 -13.89
N TRP A 13 23.06 -9.80 -12.94
CA TRP A 13 22.47 -9.72 -11.60
C TRP A 13 21.11 -9.03 -11.60
N LYS A 14 20.92 -8.01 -12.43
CA LYS A 14 19.62 -7.34 -12.60
C LYS A 14 18.56 -8.33 -13.09
N GLU A 15 18.88 -9.15 -14.09
CA GLU A 15 17.98 -10.19 -14.59
C GLU A 15 17.64 -11.24 -13.53
N LEU A 16 18.64 -11.71 -12.77
CA LEU A 16 18.42 -12.68 -11.70
C LEU A 16 17.49 -12.14 -10.61
N ILE A 17 17.66 -10.87 -10.22
CA ILE A 17 16.81 -10.22 -9.22
C ILE A 17 15.37 -10.07 -9.73
N LEU A 18 15.19 -9.73 -11.00
CA LEU A 18 13.85 -9.64 -11.61
C LEU A 18 13.16 -11.01 -11.70
N LYS A 19 13.90 -12.06 -12.08
CA LYS A 19 13.39 -13.44 -12.08
C LYS A 19 12.98 -13.90 -10.68
N GLN A 20 13.76 -13.55 -9.66
CA GLN A 20 13.38 -13.83 -8.28
C GLN A 20 12.10 -13.09 -7.89
N ALA A 21 11.98 -11.80 -8.22
CA ALA A 21 10.78 -11.02 -7.91
C ALA A 21 9.51 -11.58 -8.57
N GLN A 22 9.62 -12.09 -9.79
CA GLN A 22 8.51 -12.73 -10.51
C GLN A 22 8.16 -14.14 -10.02
N SER A 23 9.07 -14.81 -9.30
CA SER A 23 8.87 -16.19 -8.87
C SER A 23 7.87 -16.37 -7.73
N ASN A 24 7.46 -15.30 -7.04
CA ASN A 24 6.69 -15.32 -5.78
C ASN A 24 7.33 -16.15 -4.65
N LEU A 25 8.56 -16.64 -4.82
CA LEU A 25 9.30 -17.35 -3.80
C LEU A 25 10.08 -16.37 -2.91
N SER A 26 10.29 -16.75 -1.65
CA SER A 26 11.25 -16.04 -0.81
C SER A 26 12.65 -16.10 -1.43
N ILE A 27 13.44 -15.04 -1.23
CA ILE A 27 14.81 -14.95 -1.74
C ILE A 27 15.64 -16.17 -1.34
N VAL A 28 15.55 -16.59 -0.08
CA VAL A 28 16.31 -17.73 0.44
C VAL A 28 15.96 -19.01 -0.32
N LEU A 29 14.67 -19.27 -0.55
CA LEU A 29 14.21 -20.48 -1.22
C LEU A 29 14.57 -20.44 -2.71
N TRP A 30 14.41 -19.29 -3.36
CA TRP A 30 14.82 -19.08 -4.76
C TRP A 30 16.33 -19.24 -4.95
N CYS A 31 17.15 -18.66 -4.08
CA CYS A 31 18.61 -18.82 -4.10
C CYS A 31 19.03 -20.28 -3.92
N ARG A 32 18.39 -21.01 -3.01
CA ARG A 32 18.63 -22.45 -2.81
C ARG A 32 18.34 -23.25 -4.07
N GLN A 33 17.19 -23.01 -4.72
CA GLN A 33 16.81 -23.71 -5.96
C GLN A 33 17.75 -23.38 -7.12
N ASN A 34 18.18 -22.13 -7.24
CA ASN A 34 19.04 -21.67 -8.33
C ASN A 34 20.53 -21.82 -8.03
N LYS A 35 20.91 -22.45 -6.90
CA LYS A 35 22.31 -22.64 -6.47
C LYS A 35 23.10 -21.33 -6.38
N ILE A 36 22.44 -20.26 -5.94
CA ILE A 36 23.04 -18.94 -5.76
C ILE A 36 23.31 -18.73 -4.27
N ALA A 37 24.50 -18.22 -3.94
CA ALA A 37 24.82 -17.82 -2.57
C ALA A 37 23.94 -16.63 -2.15
N VAL A 38 23.17 -16.82 -1.08
CA VAL A 38 22.19 -15.84 -0.56
C VAL A 38 22.85 -14.49 -0.25
N GLN A 39 24.05 -14.52 0.34
CA GLN A 39 24.83 -13.31 0.65
C GLN A 39 25.17 -12.49 -0.60
N THR A 40 25.57 -13.17 -1.68
CA THR A 40 25.94 -12.53 -2.95
C THR A 40 24.71 -11.92 -3.59
N PHE A 41 23.57 -12.60 -3.50
CA PHE A 41 22.29 -12.06 -3.97
C PHE A 41 21.91 -10.78 -3.20
N TYR A 42 22.00 -10.77 -1.87
CA TYR A 42 21.71 -9.57 -1.08
C TYR A 42 22.66 -8.41 -1.41
N TYR A 43 23.95 -8.68 -1.59
CA TYR A 43 24.92 -7.67 -2.01
C TYR A 43 24.51 -7.00 -3.33
N TRP A 44 24.23 -7.80 -4.36
CA TRP A 44 23.86 -7.27 -5.68
C TRP A 44 22.49 -6.60 -5.67
N ARG A 45 21.53 -7.13 -4.91
CA ARG A 45 20.22 -6.49 -4.74
C ARG A 45 20.35 -5.12 -4.12
N ASN A 46 21.10 -4.97 -3.03
CA ASN A 46 21.28 -3.68 -2.38
C ASN A 46 22.07 -2.70 -3.26
N LYS A 47 23.05 -3.20 -4.03
CA LYS A 47 23.85 -2.39 -4.94
C LYS A 47 23.06 -1.88 -6.15
N LEU A 48 22.22 -2.71 -6.75
CA LEU A 48 21.48 -2.40 -7.98
C LEU A 48 20.09 -1.77 -7.70
N PHE A 49 19.50 -2.09 -6.56
CA PHE A 49 18.20 -1.61 -6.12
C PHE A 49 18.32 -1.08 -4.68
N PRO A 50 19.05 0.03 -4.47
CA PRO A 50 19.17 0.63 -3.16
C PRO A 50 17.78 0.96 -2.63
N LYS A 51 17.51 0.54 -1.39
CA LYS A 51 16.27 0.96 -0.73
C LYS A 51 16.33 2.48 -0.58
N PRO A 52 15.24 3.21 -0.90
CA PRO A 52 15.18 4.62 -0.56
C PRO A 52 15.43 4.74 0.95
N LEU A 53 16.36 5.62 1.33
CA LEU A 53 16.50 5.99 2.73
C LEU A 53 15.13 6.49 3.17
N LEU A 54 14.60 5.94 4.26
CA LEU A 54 13.34 6.41 4.84
C LEU A 54 13.59 7.82 5.36
N THR A 55 13.46 8.80 4.47
CA THR A 55 13.44 10.20 4.83
C THR A 55 12.09 10.52 5.46
N ARG A 56 12.00 11.62 6.20
CA ARG A 56 10.75 12.06 6.83
C ARG A 56 9.58 12.20 5.83
N ASN A 57 9.88 12.30 4.53
CA ASN A 57 8.92 12.41 3.43
C ASN A 57 8.61 11.07 2.74
N ALA A 58 9.04 9.92 3.31
CA ALA A 58 8.76 8.59 2.78
C ALA A 58 7.33 8.10 3.08
N PHE A 59 6.55 8.91 3.79
CA PHE A 59 5.12 8.70 4.02
C PHE A 59 4.35 9.67 3.13
N THR A 60 3.52 9.12 2.25
CA THR A 60 2.51 9.90 1.52
C THR A 60 1.27 9.94 2.40
N GLU A 61 0.79 11.15 2.73
CA GLU A 61 -0.48 11.31 3.43
C GLU A 61 -1.60 10.77 2.54
N ILE A 62 -2.38 9.81 3.06
CA ILE A 62 -3.60 9.36 2.40
C ILE A 62 -4.63 10.45 2.63
N VAL A 63 -4.77 11.35 1.64
CA VAL A 63 -5.88 12.30 1.63
C VAL A 63 -7.15 11.47 1.44
N GLN A 64 -7.92 11.28 2.51
CA GLN A 64 -9.26 10.74 2.38
C GLN A 64 -10.07 11.75 1.57
N GLU A 65 -10.53 11.39 0.38
CA GLU A 65 -11.32 12.26 -0.53
C GLU A 65 -12.69 12.70 0.04
N ASN A 66 -12.94 12.53 1.34
CA ASN A 66 -14.24 12.75 1.96
C ASN A 66 -14.31 13.99 2.87
N ASP A 67 -13.27 14.81 2.97
CA ASP A 67 -13.34 16.05 3.78
C ASP A 67 -14.19 17.18 3.14
N ASN A 68 -14.66 17.00 1.90
CA ASN A 68 -15.64 17.92 1.29
C ASN A 68 -17.11 17.59 1.60
N VAL A 69 -17.39 16.50 2.34
CA VAL A 69 -18.72 16.28 2.94
C VAL A 69 -18.56 16.35 4.44
N SER A 70 -18.38 17.58 4.94
CA SER A 70 -18.42 17.85 6.37
C SER A 70 -19.81 17.47 6.89
N SER A 71 -19.92 16.22 7.32
CA SER A 71 -21.09 15.70 8.01
C SER A 71 -21.19 16.50 9.31
N GLY A 72 -22.28 17.25 9.44
CA GLY A 72 -22.52 18.11 10.59
C GLY A 72 -22.69 17.29 11.86
N VAL A 73 -23.43 16.18 11.80
CA VAL A 73 -23.71 15.28 12.94
C VAL A 73 -24.02 13.86 12.43
N SER A 74 -23.65 12.83 13.20
CA SER A 74 -24.13 11.45 13.01
C SER A 74 -25.06 11.05 14.17
N LEU A 75 -26.16 10.37 13.88
CA LEU A 75 -27.12 9.88 14.87
C LEU A 75 -27.25 8.36 14.76
N LEU A 76 -27.28 7.65 15.89
CA LEU A 76 -27.57 6.22 15.95
C LEU A 76 -28.88 5.98 16.69
N CYS A 77 -29.87 5.39 16.03
CA CYS A 77 -31.18 5.08 16.60
C CYS A 77 -31.60 3.65 16.24
N LYS A 78 -31.82 2.77 17.23
CA LYS A 78 -32.26 1.38 17.04
C LYS A 78 -31.42 0.59 16.02
N GLY A 79 -30.11 0.84 15.96
CA GLY A 79 -29.20 0.19 15.01
C GLY A 79 -29.13 0.84 13.62
N VAL A 80 -29.92 1.89 13.37
CA VAL A 80 -29.85 2.69 12.15
C VAL A 80 -28.95 3.90 12.37
N CYS A 81 -27.92 4.04 11.54
CA CYS A 81 -27.05 5.21 11.52
C CYS A 81 -27.55 6.21 10.49
N VAL A 82 -27.78 7.46 10.92
CA VAL A 82 -28.19 8.57 10.08
C VAL A 82 -27.07 9.60 10.03
N LEU A 83 -26.56 9.85 8.82
CA LEU A 83 -25.53 10.85 8.55
C LEU A 83 -26.17 12.15 8.08
N LEU A 84 -25.87 13.26 8.75
CA LEU A 84 -26.42 14.57 8.41
C LEU A 84 -25.32 15.52 7.96
N ASN A 85 -25.53 16.19 6.82
CA ASN A 85 -24.65 17.27 6.36
C ASN A 85 -24.94 18.56 7.12
N ARG A 86 -23.99 19.50 7.23
CA ARG A 86 -24.17 20.78 7.97
C ARG A 86 -25.42 21.59 7.56
N ASN A 87 -25.84 21.50 6.30
CA ASN A 87 -26.97 22.24 5.75
C ASN A 87 -28.23 21.36 5.57
N PHE A 88 -28.41 20.37 6.44
CA PHE A 88 -29.56 19.47 6.34
C PHE A 88 -30.88 20.21 6.58
N ASP A 89 -31.95 19.79 5.88
CA ASP A 89 -33.29 20.32 6.13
C ASP A 89 -33.87 19.70 7.42
N SER A 90 -34.14 20.57 8.40
CA SER A 90 -34.73 20.18 9.68
C SER A 90 -36.11 19.50 9.56
N SER A 91 -36.85 19.81 8.49
CA SER A 91 -38.17 19.26 8.18
C SER A 91 -38.04 17.78 7.80
N VAL A 92 -37.05 17.46 6.96
CA VAL A 92 -36.75 16.09 6.50
C VAL A 92 -36.23 15.25 7.67
N LEU A 93 -35.35 15.82 8.51
CA LEU A 93 -34.88 15.12 9.72
C LEU A 93 -36.05 14.75 10.64
N LYS A 94 -36.97 15.68 10.91
CA LYS A 94 -38.15 15.41 11.75
C LYS A 94 -39.03 14.30 11.19
N ALA A 95 -39.26 14.28 9.87
CA ALA A 95 -40.03 13.22 9.22
C ALA A 95 -39.33 11.86 9.35
N CYS A 96 -38.02 11.81 9.09
CA CYS A 96 -37.20 10.60 9.22
C CYS A 96 -37.23 10.04 10.64
N LEU A 97 -37.03 10.90 11.66
CA LEU A 97 -37.06 10.49 13.06
C LEU A 97 -38.43 9.96 13.50
N LYS A 98 -39.54 10.54 12.99
CA LYS A 98 -40.89 10.01 13.27
C LYS A 98 -41.07 8.58 12.76
N VAL A 99 -40.60 8.28 11.56
CA VAL A 99 -40.65 6.92 10.99
C VAL A 99 -39.79 5.97 11.82
N LEU A 100 -38.56 6.38 12.15
CA LEU A 100 -37.64 5.55 12.95
C LEU A 100 -38.11 5.31 14.40
N GLN A 101 -38.96 6.17 14.95
CA GLN A 101 -39.59 5.95 16.25
C GLN A 101 -40.68 4.86 16.21
N GLN A 102 -41.35 4.70 15.06
CA GLN A 102 -42.47 3.76 14.86
C GLN A 102 -42.03 2.34 14.51
N CYS A 103 -40.79 2.15 14.02
CA CYS A 103 -40.14 0.84 13.88
C CYS A 103 -39.60 0.35 15.23
#